data_AF-A0A520PLK9-F1
#
_entry.id   AF-A0A520PLK9-F1
#
_cell.length_a   1.000
_cell.length_b   1.000
_cell.length_c   1.000
_cell.angle_alpha   90.00
_cell.angle_beta   90.00
_cell.angle_gamma   90.00
#
_symmetry.space_group_name_H-M   'P 1'
#
loop_
_entity.id
_entity.type
_entity.pdbx_description
1 polymer ?
#
loop_
_entity_poly.entity_id
_entity_poly.type
_entity_poly.pdbx_seq_one_letter_code
_entity_poly.pdbx_strand_id
1 'polypeptide(L)'
;MALIECPDCERKVSDRAQTCPDCACPVAEVVAEQRAEAARAEAVGSREVTQEETDCPPCKARGFVEHADGRISWCAVCEHSGRVTLCLASDGFYAVARYATDRFVEGELHPDSSGVVFHIGEQKPPLKYKAAGERHAIKPEEIPW
;
A
#
# COMPACT_ATOMS: atom_id res chain seq x y z
N MET A 1 -16.92 -21.96 -20.63
CA MET A 1 -18.18 -21.21 -20.41
C MET A 1 -18.59 -21.49 -19.00
N ALA A 2 -18.58 -20.48 -18.14
CA ALA A 2 -19.08 -20.59 -16.79
C ALA A 2 -20.43 -19.85 -16.73
N LEU A 3 -21.37 -20.38 -15.95
CA LEU A 3 -22.58 -19.65 -15.60
C LEU A 3 -22.28 -18.87 -14.31
N ILE A 4 -22.59 -17.59 -14.31
CA ILE A 4 -22.53 -16.72 -13.13
C ILE A 4 -23.94 -16.33 -12.72
N GLU A 5 -24.12 -15.96 -11.45
CA GLU A 5 -25.39 -15.48 -10.93
C GLU A 5 -25.50 -13.97 -11.19
N CYS A 6 -26.63 -13.54 -11.75
CA CYS A 6 -26.91 -12.12 -11.92
C CYS A 6 -26.99 -11.45 -10.55
N PRO A 7 -26.24 -10.37 -10.28
CA PRO A 7 -26.20 -9.72 -8.96
C PRO A 7 -27.52 -9.04 -8.56
N ASP A 8 -28.46 -8.93 -9.50
CA ASP A 8 -29.74 -8.23 -9.30
C ASP A 8 -30.94 -9.21 -9.21
N CYS A 9 -31.04 -10.17 -10.14
CA CYS A 9 -32.16 -11.13 -10.18
C CYS A 9 -31.78 -12.59 -9.93
N GLU A 10 -30.53 -12.86 -9.55
CA GLU A 10 -29.98 -14.16 -9.12
C GLU A 10 -30.05 -15.29 -10.18
N ARG A 11 -30.52 -15.00 -11.39
CA ARG A 11 -30.57 -15.99 -12.47
C ARG A 11 -29.18 -16.28 -13.03
N LYS A 12 -29.01 -17.52 -13.48
CA LYS A 12 -27.78 -17.98 -14.12
C LYS A 12 -27.65 -17.38 -15.53
N VAL A 13 -26.65 -16.55 -15.71
CA VAL A 13 -26.29 -15.93 -17.00
C VAL A 13 -24.87 -16.32 -17.40
N SER A 14 -24.55 -16.18 -18.67
CA SER A 14 -23.19 -16.45 -19.17
C SER A 14 -22.18 -15.49 -18.53
N ASP A 15 -20.98 -15.98 -18.21
CA ASP A 15 -19.85 -15.17 -17.72
C ASP A 15 -19.37 -14.09 -18.71
N ARG A 16 -19.87 -14.12 -19.95
CA ARG A 16 -19.60 -13.14 -21.02
C ARG A 16 -20.78 -12.20 -21.33
N ALA A 17 -21.91 -12.35 -20.64
CA ALA A 17 -23.08 -11.52 -20.90
C ALA A 17 -22.80 -10.05 -20.51
N GLN A 18 -23.01 -9.13 -21.45
CA GLN A 18 -22.92 -7.68 -21.16
C GLN A 18 -24.06 -7.23 -20.25
N THR A 19 -25.25 -7.79 -20.49
CA THR A 19 -26.49 -7.44 -19.79
C THR A 19 -27.27 -8.72 -19.50
N CYS A 20 -27.93 -8.77 -18.34
CA CYS A 20 -28.82 -9.87 -17.98
C CYS A 20 -30.05 -9.90 -18.91
N PRO A 21 -30.36 -11.01 -19.59
CA PRO A 21 -31.53 -11.09 -20.47
C PRO A 21 -32.87 -11.01 -19.72
N ASP A 22 -32.88 -11.30 -18.41
CA ASP A 22 -34.11 -11.36 -17.61
C ASP A 22 -34.46 -10.05 -16.89
N CYS A 23 -33.47 -9.28 -16.44
CA CYS A 23 -33.70 -8.04 -15.70
C CYS A 23 -33.02 -6.80 -16.29
N ALA A 24 -32.32 -6.93 -17.42
CA ALA A 24 -31.58 -5.86 -18.08
C ALA A 24 -30.44 -5.22 -17.23
N CYS A 25 -30.05 -5.83 -16.11
CA CYS A 25 -28.89 -5.39 -15.31
C CYS A 25 -27.58 -5.47 -16.12
N PRO A 26 -26.68 -4.47 -16.05
CA PRO A 26 -25.36 -4.49 -16.68
C PRO A 26 -24.38 -5.42 -15.95
N VAL A 27 -24.59 -6.73 -16.08
CA VAL A 27 -23.86 -7.77 -15.33
C VAL A 27 -22.34 -7.67 -15.51
N ALA A 28 -21.87 -7.34 -16.71
CA ALA A 28 -20.42 -7.22 -16.96
C ALA A 28 -19.75 -6.16 -16.10
N GLU A 29 -20.40 -5.00 -15.91
CA GLU A 29 -19.87 -3.89 -15.13
C GLU A 29 -19.92 -4.20 -13.63
N VAL A 30 -21.08 -4.64 -13.13
CA VAL A 30 -21.28 -4.93 -11.70
C VAL A 30 -20.38 -6.07 -11.23
N VAL A 31 -20.24 -7.13 -12.01
CA VAL A 31 -19.38 -8.27 -11.63
C VAL A 31 -17.89 -7.89 -11.73
N ALA A 32 -17.50 -7.05 -12.69
CA ALA A 32 -16.14 -6.54 -12.75
C ALA A 32 -15.81 -5.69 -11.51
N GLU A 33 -16.72 -4.82 -11.08
CA GLU A 33 -16.59 -4.01 -9.87
C GLU A 33 -16.50 -4.88 -8.61
N GLN A 34 -17.42 -5.84 -8.44
CA GLN A 34 -17.39 -6.78 -7.30
C GLN A 34 -16.10 -7.59 -7.24
N ARG A 35 -15.59 -8.04 -8.39
CA ARG A 35 -14.29 -8.75 -8.45
C ARG A 35 -13.13 -7.82 -8.09
N ALA A 36 -13.14 -6.57 -8.55
CA ALA A 36 -12.13 -5.59 -8.20
C ALA A 36 -12.16 -5.26 -6.70
N GLU A 37 -13.35 -5.13 -6.11
CA GLU A 37 -13.51 -4.91 -4.67
C GLU A 37 -13.06 -6.12 -3.84
N ALA A 38 -13.43 -7.34 -4.25
CA ALA A 38 -12.97 -8.57 -3.61
C ALA A 38 -11.45 -8.73 -3.70
N ALA A 39 -10.86 -8.45 -4.86
CA ALA A 39 -9.41 -8.47 -5.04
C ALA A 39 -8.71 -7.42 -4.17
N ARG A 40 -9.28 -6.21 -4.05
CA ARG A 40 -8.77 -5.17 -3.14
C ARG A 40 -8.88 -5.61 -1.67
N ALA A 41 -10.01 -6.20 -1.28
CA ALA A 41 -10.23 -6.68 0.08
C ALA A 41 -9.26 -7.81 0.44
N GLU A 42 -9.01 -8.74 -0.48
CA GLU A 42 -8.00 -9.79 -0.32
C GLU A 42 -6.59 -9.19 -0.21
N ALA A 43 -6.24 -8.25 -1.08
CA ALA A 43 -4.94 -7.57 -1.05
C ALA A 43 -4.73 -6.69 0.19
N VAL A 44 -5.79 -6.20 0.82
CA VAL A 44 -5.72 -5.53 2.14
C VAL A 44 -5.59 -6.57 3.25
N GLY A 45 -6.37 -7.65 3.19
CA GLY A 45 -6.36 -8.72 4.17
C GLY A 45 -5.04 -9.50 4.25
N SER A 46 -4.20 -9.43 3.21
CA SER A 46 -2.86 -10.00 3.20
C SER A 46 -1.77 -9.12 3.84
N ARG A 47 -2.10 -7.88 4.23
CA ARG A 47 -1.12 -6.91 4.77
C ARG A 47 -0.87 -7.15 6.25
N GLU A 48 0.41 -7.15 6.64
CA GLU A 48 0.82 -7.26 8.05
C GLU A 48 2.09 -6.47 8.36
N VAL A 49 2.25 -6.08 9.64
CA VAL A 49 3.47 -5.45 10.16
C VAL A 49 4.45 -6.53 10.62
N THR A 50 5.68 -6.56 10.08
CA THR A 50 6.62 -7.66 10.35
C THR A 50 7.40 -7.51 11.67
N GLN A 51 7.13 -6.48 12.46
CA GLN A 51 7.89 -6.04 13.65
C GLN A 51 9.37 -5.66 13.38
N GLU A 52 9.78 -5.63 12.12
CA GLU A 52 11.12 -5.26 11.70
C GLU A 52 11.16 -3.88 11.03
N GLU A 53 12.36 -3.39 10.80
CA GLU A 53 12.61 -2.16 10.06
C GLU A 53 13.41 -2.42 8.80
N THR A 54 13.33 -1.47 7.87
CA THR A 54 14.17 -1.40 6.68
C THR A 54 14.74 0.01 6.50
N ASP A 55 15.75 0.13 5.64
CA ASP A 55 16.32 1.41 5.27
C ASP A 55 15.27 2.26 4.54
N CYS A 56 15.10 3.50 4.98
CA CYS A 56 14.18 4.45 4.38
C CYS A 56 14.58 4.73 2.92
N PRO A 57 13.75 4.36 1.92
CA PRO A 57 14.11 4.55 0.50
C PRO A 57 14.40 6.02 0.12
N PRO A 58 13.65 7.02 0.63
CA PRO A 58 13.95 8.43 0.40
C PRO A 58 15.36 8.87 0.83
N CYS A 59 15.76 8.58 2.06
CA CYS A 59 17.03 9.08 2.61
C CYS A 59 18.20 8.10 2.50
N LYS A 60 17.94 6.86 2.07
CA LYS A 60 18.92 5.77 1.99
C LYS A 60 19.64 5.53 3.32
N ALA A 61 18.83 5.52 4.38
CA ALA A 61 19.24 5.40 5.78
C ALA A 61 20.15 6.50 6.33
N ARG A 62 20.19 7.68 5.71
CA ARG A 62 20.95 8.84 6.22
C ARG A 62 20.18 9.71 7.21
N GLY A 63 18.85 9.58 7.28
CA GLY A 63 17.99 10.46 8.08
C GLY A 63 17.70 11.82 7.43
N PHE A 64 18.40 12.18 6.36
CA PHE A 64 18.19 13.42 5.59
C PHE A 64 18.26 13.16 4.08
N VAL A 65 17.72 14.09 3.30
CA VAL A 65 17.81 14.13 1.84
C VAL A 65 18.65 15.34 1.41
N GLU A 66 19.45 15.14 0.37
CA GLU A 66 20.19 16.21 -0.31
C GLU A 66 19.42 16.58 -1.58
N HIS A 67 19.13 17.87 -1.72
CA HIS A 67 18.43 18.43 -2.87
C HIS A 67 19.41 18.76 -3.99
N ALA A 68 18.91 18.89 -5.22
CA ALA A 68 19.73 19.17 -6.40
C ALA A 68 20.51 20.50 -6.31
N ASP A 69 20.05 21.43 -5.49
CA ASP A 69 20.70 22.72 -5.22
C ASP A 69 21.69 22.68 -4.04
N GLY A 70 21.98 21.49 -3.50
CA GLY A 70 22.90 21.28 -2.39
C GLY A 70 22.30 21.55 -1.01
N ARG A 71 21.02 21.94 -0.91
CA ARG A 71 20.35 22.04 0.39
C ARG A 71 20.15 20.66 1.01
N ILE A 72 20.14 20.62 2.33
CA ILE A 72 19.84 19.41 3.10
C ILE A 72 18.52 19.64 3.84
N SER A 73 17.61 18.66 3.79
CA SER A 73 16.44 18.64 4.66
C SER A 73 16.32 17.31 5.39
N TRP A 74 15.85 17.38 6.63
CA TRP A 74 15.58 16.19 7.41
C TRP A 74 14.43 15.38 6.81
N CYS A 75 14.52 14.05 6.87
CA CYS A 75 13.58 13.17 6.20
C CYS A 75 12.36 12.92 7.09
N ALA A 76 11.23 13.52 6.72
CA ALA A 76 9.96 13.36 7.42
C ALA A 76 9.39 11.93 7.35
N VAL A 77 9.77 11.15 6.33
CA VAL A 77 9.29 9.77 6.17
C VAL A 77 9.80 8.86 7.28
N CYS A 78 11.08 9.01 7.66
CA CYS A 78 11.71 8.17 8.68
C CYS A 78 11.88 8.86 10.03
N GLU A 79 11.32 10.06 10.22
CA GLU A 79 11.48 10.83 11.46
C GLU A 79 12.97 11.01 11.83
N HIS A 80 13.82 11.16 10.80
CA HIS A 80 15.27 11.35 10.89
C HIS A 80 16.06 10.11 11.32
N SER A 81 15.40 8.98 11.58
CA SER A 81 16.05 7.74 12.02
C SER A 81 16.78 6.99 10.91
N GLY A 82 16.49 7.31 9.65
CA GLY A 82 16.96 6.53 8.51
C GLY A 82 16.25 5.19 8.32
N ARG A 83 15.33 4.81 9.21
CA ARG A 83 14.59 3.54 9.16
C ARG A 83 13.09 3.75 9.17
N VAL A 84 12.38 2.82 8.57
CA VAL A 84 10.92 2.82 8.46
C VAL A 84 10.40 1.41 8.73
N THR A 85 9.10 1.32 9.03
CA THR A 85 8.45 0.04 9.32
C THR A 85 8.47 -0.85 8.09
N LEU A 86 8.81 -2.12 8.28
CA LEU A 86 8.66 -3.14 7.25
C LEU A 86 7.28 -3.78 7.36
N CYS A 87 6.53 -3.76 6.26
CA CYS A 87 5.25 -4.45 6.12
C CYS A 87 5.38 -5.52 5.04
N LEU A 88 4.59 -6.58 5.17
CA LEU A 88 4.46 -7.65 4.17
C LEU A 88 3.04 -7.60 3.59
N ALA A 89 2.90 -7.92 2.31
CA ALA A 89 1.65 -8.19 1.63
C ALA A 89 1.83 -9.35 0.65
N SER A 90 0.75 -9.79 0.01
CA SER A 90 0.77 -10.91 -0.95
C SER A 90 1.69 -10.68 -2.15
N ASP A 91 1.96 -9.43 -2.52
CA ASP A 91 2.81 -9.01 -3.64
C ASP A 91 4.21 -8.54 -3.20
N GLY A 92 4.58 -8.76 -1.93
CA GLY A 92 5.93 -8.56 -1.43
C GLY A 92 6.02 -7.61 -0.25
N PHE A 93 7.21 -7.03 -0.08
CA PHE A 93 7.53 -6.18 1.05
C PHE A 93 7.31 -4.70 0.73
N TYR A 94 6.91 -3.98 1.78
CA TYR A 94 6.67 -2.55 1.75
C TYR A 94 7.45 -1.87 2.87
N ALA A 95 8.14 -0.79 2.53
CA ALA A 95 8.68 0.17 3.48
C ALA A 95 7.62 1.24 3.72
N VAL A 96 7.16 1.40 4.96
CA VAL A 96 6.05 2.30 5.30
C VAL A 96 6.45 3.27 6.40
N ALA A 97 6.18 4.56 6.20
CA ALA A 97 6.39 5.59 7.21
C ALA A 97 5.70 5.18 8.53
N ARG A 98 6.34 5.47 9.66
CA ARG A 98 5.86 4.96 10.96
C ARG A 98 4.43 5.38 11.27
N TYR A 99 4.11 6.66 11.05
CA TYR A 99 2.78 7.22 11.28
C TYR A 99 1.71 6.74 10.27
N ALA A 100 2.12 6.10 9.18
CA ALA A 100 1.25 5.61 8.12
C ALA A 100 1.04 4.09 8.17
N THR A 101 1.71 3.39 9.09
CA THR A 101 1.75 1.92 9.14
C THR A 101 0.34 1.33 9.34
N ASP A 102 -0.39 1.79 10.36
CA ASP A 102 -1.72 1.24 10.67
C ASP A 102 -2.69 1.46 9.52
N ARG A 103 -2.73 2.69 9.00
CA ARG A 103 -3.57 3.06 7.84
C ARG A 103 -3.27 2.25 6.58
N PHE A 104 -2.02 1.84 6.37
CA PHE A 104 -1.65 0.96 5.26
C PHE A 104 -2.19 -0.47 5.44
N VAL A 105 -2.05 -1.02 6.65
CA VAL A 105 -2.54 -2.37 6.98
C VAL A 105 -4.07 -2.43 6.97
N GLU A 106 -4.73 -1.38 7.46
CA GLU A 106 -6.20 -1.25 7.46
C GLU A 106 -6.78 -0.96 6.06
N GLY A 107 -5.93 -0.73 5.05
CA GLY A 107 -6.35 -0.49 3.67
C GLY A 107 -6.86 0.92 3.40
N GLU A 108 -6.72 1.84 4.36
CA GLU A 108 -7.01 3.27 4.21
C GLU A 108 -5.98 3.97 3.30
N LEU A 109 -4.74 3.47 3.28
CA LEU A 109 -3.71 3.92 2.35
C LEU A 109 -3.54 2.95 1.19
N HIS A 110 -3.55 3.52 -0.02
CA HIS A 110 -3.25 2.78 -1.24
C HIS A 110 -1.75 2.42 -1.29
N PRO A 111 -1.34 1.26 -1.84
CA PRO A 111 0.07 0.91 -2.05
C PRO A 111 0.88 1.98 -2.80
N ASP A 112 0.22 2.69 -3.73
CA ASP A 112 0.82 3.79 -4.50
C ASP A 112 0.78 5.15 -3.78
N SER A 113 0.51 5.18 -2.47
CA SER A 113 0.52 6.43 -1.67
C SER A 113 1.93 7.00 -1.60
N SER A 114 2.23 7.88 -2.55
CA SER A 114 3.56 8.45 -2.74
C SER A 114 4.07 9.14 -1.48
N GLY A 115 5.36 8.96 -1.19
CA GLY A 115 6.02 9.64 -0.08
C GLY A 115 5.88 8.96 1.28
N VAL A 116 4.96 8.00 1.44
CA VAL A 116 4.74 7.31 2.72
C VAL A 116 4.72 5.79 2.62
N VAL A 117 4.37 5.22 1.46
CA VAL A 117 4.42 3.79 1.18
C VAL A 117 5.35 3.54 -0.01
N PHE A 118 6.23 2.56 0.12
CA PHE A 118 7.19 2.21 -0.91
C PHE A 118 7.27 0.69 -1.05
N HIS A 119 6.90 0.16 -2.22
CA HIS A 119 7.15 -1.25 -2.54
C HIS A 119 8.66 -1.46 -2.71
N ILE A 120 9.22 -2.43 -1.99
CA ILE A 120 10.68 -2.72 -1.99
C ILE A 120 11.01 -4.07 -2.65
N GLY A 121 10.00 -4.83 -3.06
CA GLY A 121 10.13 -6.09 -3.81
C GLY A 121 9.79 -7.34 -3.00
N GLU A 122 10.02 -8.51 -3.59
CA GLU A 122 9.66 -9.82 -3.01
C GLU A 122 10.56 -10.26 -1.84
N GLN A 123 11.70 -9.60 -1.65
CA GLN A 123 12.67 -9.94 -0.62
C GLN A 123 12.99 -8.71 0.22
N LYS A 124 13.20 -8.94 1.52
CA LYS A 124 13.68 -7.90 2.43
C LYS A 124 15.08 -7.43 1.99
N PRO A 125 15.28 -6.13 1.71
CA PRO A 125 16.59 -5.63 1.35
C PRO A 125 17.54 -5.62 2.58
N PRO A 126 18.86 -5.77 2.36
CA PRO A 126 19.82 -5.68 3.45
C PRO A 126 19.88 -4.25 4.00
N LEU A 127 20.10 -4.14 5.31
CA LEU A 127 20.33 -2.86 5.97
C LEU A 127 21.74 -2.36 5.65
N LYS A 128 21.86 -1.09 5.25
CA LYS A 128 23.13 -0.42 4.99
C LYS A 128 23.89 -0.08 6.27
N TYR A 129 23.16 0.25 7.35
CA TYR A 129 23.75 0.63 8.64
C TYR A 129 23.26 -0.29 9.76
N LYS A 130 24.13 -0.52 10.75
CA LYS A 130 23.88 -1.48 11.84
C LYS A 130 22.73 -1.07 12.78
N ALA A 131 22.57 0.23 13.03
CA ALA A 131 21.56 0.77 13.93
C ALA A 131 20.75 1.89 13.27
N ALA A 132 19.54 2.11 13.78
CA ALA A 132 18.74 3.28 13.43
C ALA A 132 19.35 4.54 14.06
N GLY A 133 19.17 5.69 13.41
CA GLY A 133 19.38 7.00 14.03
C GLY A 133 18.28 7.33 15.05
N GLU A 134 18.50 8.41 15.80
CA GLU A 134 17.51 8.93 16.74
C GLU A 134 16.27 9.42 16.00
N ARG A 135 15.09 9.07 16.54
CA ARG A 135 13.82 9.55 16.04
C ARG A 135 13.49 10.88 16.68
N HIS A 136 13.10 11.85 15.87
CA HIS A 136 12.47 13.07 16.34
C HIS A 136 11.01 13.05 15.96
N ALA A 137 10.13 13.14 16.96
CA ALA A 137 8.69 13.21 16.73
C ALA A 137 8.39 14.41 15.82
N ILE A 138 7.85 14.13 14.65
CA ILE A 138 7.33 15.16 13.74
C ILE A 138 5.95 15.54 14.29
N LYS A 139 5.68 16.82 14.45
CA LYS A 139 4.35 17.23 14.91
C LYS A 139 3.34 16.95 13.79
N PRO A 140 2.08 16.59 14.12
CA PRO A 140 1.05 16.31 13.12
C PRO A 140 0.85 17.44 12.10
N GLU A 141 1.10 18.68 12.52
CA GLU A 141 1.04 19.91 11.71
C GLU A 141 2.12 20.02 10.62
N GLU A 142 3.15 19.18 10.65
CA GLU A 142 4.30 19.20 9.73
C GLU A 142 4.26 18.06 8.68
N ILE A 143 3.21 17.24 8.68
CA ILE A 143 3.03 16.14 7.72
C ILE A 143 2.38 16.69 6.43
N PRO A 144 3.03 16.60 5.26
CA PRO A 144 2.43 17.00 3.99
C PRO A 144 1.27 16.06 3.61
N TRP A 145 0.09 16.63 3.34
CA TRP A 145 -1.13 15.93 2.91
C TRP A 145 -1.11 15.61 1.42
#